data_AF-A0A1M2VPC6-F1
#
_entry.id   AF-A0A1M2VPC6-F1
#
_cell.length_a   1.000
_cell.length_b   1.000
_cell.length_c   1.000
_cell.angle_alpha   90.00
_cell.angle_beta   90.00
_cell.angle_gamma   90.00
#
_symmetry.space_group_name_H-M   'P 1'
#
loop_
_entity.id
_entity.type
_entity.pdbx_description
1 polymer ?
#
loop_
_entity_poly.entity_id
_entity_poly.type
_entity_poly.pdbx_seq_one_letter_code
_entity_poly.pdbx_strand_id
1 'polypeptide(L)'
;MSTNDSCPIVHIHDSPDDLRHMLRVYMPRLGGPSPAFHTNAPKYSYDAVAAAVRLGHKYQMSALLDDALSFLKTYYPTDYDKWKAYTQYGPPGFSRECAIGVVSLARLTNDMGLLLMALLVCCTIGDGEKIVNGFKREDGSREHLTPSDIGLCYSAKTRLVAASARLMLRVFLPEVSDACKTSLSCMQGFQRIIKALGDDTSSFNQHPDPSVSTYAFQAALKKGGLCVHCRKVVVQREMRERKSAWAKLPEAFGLALPPQGPIEAGQAGV
;
A
#
# COMPACT_ATOMS: atom_id res chain seq x y z
N MET A 1 54.80 -2.33 -34.68
CA MET A 1 54.02 -1.13 -34.29
C MET A 1 52.81 -1.64 -33.54
N SER A 2 52.81 -1.54 -32.22
CA SER A 2 51.78 -2.10 -31.35
C SER A 2 50.53 -1.22 -31.42
N THR A 3 49.40 -1.80 -31.80
CA THR A 3 48.09 -1.17 -31.74
C THR A 3 47.73 -0.94 -30.27
N ASN A 4 47.83 0.31 -29.81
CA ASN A 4 47.17 0.77 -28.60
C ASN A 4 45.67 0.71 -28.86
N ASP A 5 45.06 -0.47 -28.70
CA ASP A 5 43.62 -0.60 -28.60
C ASP A 5 43.20 -0.02 -27.25
N SER A 6 43.08 1.31 -27.21
CA SER A 6 42.54 2.02 -26.06
C SER A 6 41.12 1.50 -25.81
N CYS A 7 40.90 0.88 -24.66
CA CYS A 7 39.58 0.42 -24.25
C CYS A 7 38.56 1.56 -24.42
N PRO A 8 37.49 1.38 -25.21
CA PRO A 8 36.54 2.45 -25.48
C PRO A 8 35.85 2.88 -24.18
N ILE A 9 35.95 4.17 -23.86
CA ILE A 9 35.31 4.75 -22.66
C ILE A 9 33.92 5.22 -23.05
N VAL A 10 32.90 4.64 -22.40
CA VAL A 10 31.51 5.06 -22.54
C VAL A 10 31.13 5.89 -21.32
N HIS A 11 30.80 7.17 -21.54
CA HIS A 11 30.30 8.05 -20.49
C HIS A 11 28.79 7.83 -20.28
N ILE A 12 28.42 7.57 -19.03
CA ILE A 12 27.03 7.39 -18.59
C ILE A 12 26.73 8.39 -17.46
N HIS A 13 25.51 8.93 -17.47
CA HIS A 13 25.06 9.95 -16.51
C HIS A 13 24.28 9.36 -15.32
N ASP A 14 24.11 8.04 -15.31
CA ASP A 14 23.37 7.34 -14.28
C ASP A 14 24.16 7.28 -12.98
N SER A 15 23.43 7.18 -11.86
CA SER A 15 24.03 7.08 -10.53
C SER A 15 24.96 5.86 -10.47
N PRO A 16 26.22 6.01 -10.01
CA PRO A 16 27.12 4.88 -9.80
C PRO A 16 26.51 3.79 -8.91
N ASP A 17 25.69 4.17 -7.94
CA ASP A 17 25.00 3.24 -7.05
C ASP A 17 23.89 2.47 -7.78
N ASP A 18 23.10 3.13 -8.64
CA ASP A 18 22.06 2.46 -9.44
C ASP A 18 22.69 1.45 -10.41
N LEU A 19 23.78 1.86 -11.07
CA LEU A 19 24.55 0.98 -11.95
C LEU A 19 25.13 -0.21 -11.19
N ARG A 20 25.67 0.02 -9.98
CA ARG A 20 26.17 -1.05 -9.11
C ARG A 20 25.08 -2.04 -8.73
N HIS A 21 23.88 -1.56 -8.38
CA HIS A 21 22.73 -2.43 -8.09
C HIS A 21 22.29 -3.24 -9.31
N MET A 22 22.19 -2.61 -10.49
CA MET A 22 21.88 -3.30 -11.74
C MET A 22 22.96 -4.30 -12.15
N LEU A 23 24.25 -3.97 -12.05
CA LEU A 23 25.32 -4.90 -12.39
C LEU A 23 25.34 -6.11 -11.45
N ARG A 24 25.03 -5.94 -10.15
CA ARG A 24 24.91 -7.05 -9.19
C ARG A 24 23.80 -8.05 -9.52
N VAL A 25 22.80 -7.63 -10.28
CA VAL A 25 21.76 -8.51 -10.83
C VAL A 25 22.37 -9.39 -11.93
N TYR A 26 23.17 -8.84 -12.84
CA TYR A 26 23.70 -9.63 -13.97
C TYR A 26 25.02 -10.36 -13.70
N MET A 27 25.77 -9.97 -12.68
CA MET A 27 27.04 -10.61 -12.35
C MET A 27 26.82 -12.04 -11.81
N PRO A 28 27.55 -13.05 -12.31
CA PRO A 28 27.46 -14.42 -11.78
C PRO A 28 27.75 -14.43 -10.29
N ARG A 29 26.78 -14.87 -9.49
CA ARG A 29 27.06 -15.27 -8.10
C ARG A 29 27.68 -16.66 -8.16
N LEU A 30 28.77 -16.90 -7.42
CA LEU A 30 29.29 -18.26 -7.23
C LEU A 30 28.15 -19.14 -6.66
N GLY A 31 27.49 -19.94 -7.50
CA GLY A 31 26.37 -20.82 -7.13
C GLY A 31 25.16 -20.88 -8.08
N GLY A 32 24.98 -19.96 -9.04
CA GLY A 32 23.85 -19.94 -10.00
C GLY A 32 22.44 -19.71 -9.37
N PRO A 33 21.34 -19.68 -10.16
CA PRO A 33 21.08 -18.78 -11.31
C PRO A 33 20.87 -17.30 -10.88
N SER A 34 21.02 -16.36 -11.81
CA SER A 34 20.65 -14.93 -11.66
C SER A 34 19.11 -14.73 -11.76
N PRO A 35 18.54 -13.53 -11.59
CA PRO A 35 18.63 -12.55 -10.52
C PRO A 35 17.24 -11.98 -10.18
N ALA A 36 16.20 -12.81 -10.22
CA ALA A 36 14.84 -12.35 -10.06
C ALA A 36 14.59 -11.87 -8.62
N PHE A 37 13.83 -10.78 -8.50
CA PHE A 37 13.35 -10.30 -7.22
C PHE A 37 12.29 -11.28 -6.70
N HIS A 38 12.72 -12.24 -5.86
CA HIS A 38 11.82 -13.26 -5.31
C HIS A 38 11.33 -12.87 -3.93
N THR A 39 10.05 -13.09 -3.66
CA THR A 39 9.46 -12.86 -2.33
C THR A 39 10.01 -13.79 -1.24
N ASN A 40 10.65 -14.90 -1.62
CA ASN A 40 11.25 -15.89 -0.72
C ASN A 40 12.77 -15.72 -0.53
N ALA A 41 13.37 -14.68 -1.14
CA ALA A 41 14.81 -14.43 -1.13
C ALA A 41 15.16 -13.30 -0.13
N PRO A 42 16.44 -12.89 0.03
CA PRO A 42 16.81 -11.97 1.12
C PRO A 42 16.14 -10.61 0.95
N LYS A 43 15.97 -9.88 2.06
CA LYS A 43 15.38 -8.53 2.09
C LYS A 43 16.11 -7.62 1.08
N TYR A 44 15.45 -7.27 -0.02
CA TYR A 44 15.96 -6.31 -0.98
C TYR A 44 15.84 -4.89 -0.41
N SER A 45 16.82 -4.03 -0.69
CA SER A 45 16.72 -2.60 -0.35
C SER A 45 15.82 -1.88 -1.36
N TYR A 46 15.27 -0.74 -0.93
CA TYR A 46 14.56 0.16 -1.84
C TYR A 46 15.45 0.55 -3.02
N ASP A 47 16.70 0.96 -2.76
CA ASP A 47 17.62 1.42 -3.81
C ASP A 47 17.87 0.35 -4.88
N ALA A 48 17.98 -0.93 -4.50
CA ALA A 48 18.17 -2.01 -5.46
C ALA A 48 16.96 -2.19 -6.39
N VAL A 49 15.74 -2.17 -5.83
CA VAL A 49 14.51 -2.30 -6.61
C VAL A 49 14.28 -1.05 -7.46
N ALA A 50 14.51 0.14 -6.92
CA ALA A 50 14.37 1.40 -7.63
C ALA A 50 15.37 1.52 -8.79
N ALA A 51 16.62 1.11 -8.59
CA ALA A 51 17.63 1.04 -9.65
C ALA A 51 17.20 0.10 -10.77
N ALA A 52 16.69 -1.09 -10.43
CA ALA A 52 16.19 -2.06 -11.40
C ALA A 52 15.02 -1.50 -12.24
N VAL A 53 14.06 -0.82 -11.61
CA VAL A 53 12.95 -0.18 -12.34
C VAL A 53 13.45 0.97 -13.23
N ARG A 54 14.28 1.88 -12.68
CA ARG A 54 14.77 3.05 -13.41
C ARG A 54 15.62 2.68 -14.61
N LEU A 55 16.65 1.87 -14.40
CA LEU A 55 17.58 1.46 -15.44
C LEU A 55 16.93 0.45 -16.39
N GLY A 56 16.09 -0.44 -15.87
CA GLY A 56 15.30 -1.36 -16.68
C GLY A 56 14.38 -0.63 -17.65
N HIS A 57 13.70 0.42 -17.19
CA HIS A 57 12.89 1.29 -18.04
C HIS A 57 13.74 2.09 -19.03
N LYS A 58 14.82 2.74 -18.56
CA LYS A 58 15.67 3.61 -19.38
C LYS A 58 16.37 2.86 -20.53
N TYR A 59 16.89 1.67 -20.24
CA TYR A 59 17.67 0.86 -21.18
C TYR A 59 16.87 -0.28 -21.81
N GLN A 60 15.54 -0.28 -21.65
CA GLN A 60 14.65 -1.30 -22.25
C GLN A 60 15.02 -2.74 -21.85
N MET A 61 15.42 -2.92 -20.59
CA MET A 61 15.74 -4.23 -20.03
C MET A 61 14.47 -4.84 -19.43
N SER A 62 13.53 -5.25 -20.30
CA SER A 62 12.17 -5.64 -19.91
C SER A 62 12.14 -6.71 -18.82
N ALA A 63 12.97 -7.75 -18.90
CA ALA A 63 13.01 -8.80 -17.87
C ALA A 63 13.33 -8.25 -16.47
N LEU A 64 14.30 -7.33 -16.35
CA LEU A 64 14.63 -6.70 -15.08
C LEU A 64 13.51 -5.78 -14.58
N LEU A 65 12.93 -5.02 -15.49
CA LEU A 65 11.83 -4.11 -15.18
C LEU A 65 10.60 -4.89 -14.68
N ASP A 66 10.20 -5.93 -15.41
CA ASP A 66 9.04 -6.76 -15.12
C ASP A 66 9.22 -7.50 -13.79
N ASP A 67 10.40 -8.05 -13.53
CA ASP A 67 10.73 -8.70 -12.26
C ASP A 67 10.62 -7.72 -11.08
N ALA A 68 11.18 -6.51 -11.20
CA ALA A 68 11.14 -5.50 -10.15
C ALA A 68 9.71 -4.96 -9.91
N LEU A 69 8.93 -4.75 -10.97
CA LEU A 69 7.53 -4.33 -10.86
C LEU A 69 6.65 -5.42 -10.27
N SER A 70 6.87 -6.68 -10.66
CA SER A 70 6.17 -7.84 -10.09
C SER A 70 6.41 -7.97 -8.58
N PHE A 71 7.67 -7.76 -8.15
CA PHE A 71 8.02 -7.71 -6.74
C PHE A 71 7.26 -6.60 -6.00
N LEU A 72 7.28 -5.36 -6.50
CA LEU A 72 6.54 -4.26 -5.87
C LEU A 72 5.02 -4.55 -5.82
N LYS A 73 4.42 -5.00 -6.92
CA LYS A 73 2.98 -5.31 -6.99
C LYS A 73 2.54 -6.40 -6.01
N THR A 74 3.45 -7.28 -5.61
CA THR A 74 3.16 -8.28 -4.58
C THR A 74 2.87 -7.63 -3.23
N TYR A 75 3.61 -6.57 -2.87
CA TYR A 75 3.46 -5.83 -1.61
C TYR A 75 2.54 -4.60 -1.72
N TYR A 76 2.15 -4.23 -2.95
CA TYR A 76 1.19 -3.18 -3.24
C TYR A 76 -0.04 -3.71 -4.02
N PRO A 77 -0.74 -4.76 -3.54
CA PRO A 77 -1.89 -5.30 -4.25
C PRO A 77 -3.08 -4.34 -4.18
N THR A 78 -3.83 -4.24 -5.29
CA THR A 78 -5.12 -3.52 -5.34
C THR A 78 -6.29 -4.35 -4.78
N ASP A 79 -6.09 -5.66 -4.63
CA ASP A 79 -7.06 -6.57 -4.03
C ASP A 79 -7.14 -6.39 -2.50
N TYR A 80 -8.37 -6.26 -1.99
CA TYR A 80 -8.62 -5.99 -0.57
C TYR A 80 -8.14 -7.12 0.35
N ASP A 81 -8.45 -8.37 -0.01
CA ASP A 81 -8.18 -9.51 0.87
C ASP A 81 -6.66 -9.80 0.91
N LYS A 82 -5.95 -9.63 -0.22
CA LYS A 82 -4.48 -9.66 -0.27
C LYS A 82 -3.85 -8.52 0.53
N TRP A 83 -4.34 -7.29 0.37
CA TRP A 83 -3.79 -6.13 1.09
C TRP A 83 -3.91 -6.29 2.61
N LYS A 84 -5.11 -6.67 3.08
CA LYS A 84 -5.41 -6.84 4.50
C LYS A 84 -4.59 -7.94 5.17
N ALA A 85 -4.07 -8.91 4.40
CA ALA A 85 -3.24 -9.97 4.93
C ALA A 85 -1.85 -9.47 5.39
N TYR A 86 -1.41 -8.30 4.92
CA TYR A 86 -0.14 -7.70 5.32
C TYR A 86 -0.22 -6.99 6.68
N THR A 87 0.81 -7.20 7.50
CA THR A 87 0.95 -6.54 8.81
C THR A 87 1.76 -5.24 8.74
N GLN A 88 2.47 -5.01 7.63
CA GLN A 88 3.31 -3.84 7.37
C GLN A 88 3.11 -3.34 5.94
N TYR A 89 3.28 -2.04 5.73
CA TYR A 89 3.22 -1.45 4.40
C TYR A 89 4.53 -1.60 3.65
N GLY A 90 4.45 -2.12 2.43
CA GLY A 90 5.58 -2.28 1.53
C GLY A 90 6.44 -3.52 1.80
N PRO A 91 7.48 -3.74 0.97
CA PRO A 91 8.35 -4.90 1.08
C PRO A 91 9.14 -4.96 2.41
N PRO A 92 9.50 -6.15 2.90
CA PRO A 92 10.35 -6.29 4.08
C PRO A 92 11.69 -5.56 3.93
N GLY A 93 12.00 -4.70 4.89
CA GLY A 93 13.22 -3.88 4.86
C GLY A 93 13.04 -2.49 4.27
N PHE A 94 11.88 -2.19 3.68
CA PHE A 94 11.53 -0.83 3.28
C PHE A 94 11.00 -0.07 4.49
N SER A 95 11.39 1.19 4.62
CA SER A 95 10.72 2.10 5.54
C SER A 95 9.39 2.55 4.90
N ARG A 96 8.46 3.07 5.71
CA ARG A 96 7.16 3.54 5.18
C ARG A 96 7.33 4.67 4.17
N GLU A 97 8.34 5.52 4.38
CA GLU A 97 8.71 6.64 3.53
C GLU A 97 9.15 6.19 2.14
N CYS A 98 9.62 4.95 1.96
CA CYS A 98 9.96 4.40 0.64
C CYS A 98 8.75 4.40 -0.31
N ALA A 99 7.51 4.44 0.20
CA ALA A 99 6.31 4.61 -0.63
C ALA A 99 6.35 5.88 -1.49
N ILE A 100 7.02 6.95 -1.03
CA ILE A 100 7.25 8.18 -1.80
C ILE A 100 8.02 7.87 -3.09
N GLY A 101 9.07 7.08 -2.96
CA GLY A 101 9.85 6.62 -4.10
C GLY A 101 9.05 5.69 -5.02
N VAL A 102 8.24 4.80 -4.44
CA VAL A 102 7.35 3.92 -5.22
C VAL A 102 6.33 4.72 -6.03
N VAL A 103 5.83 5.87 -5.55
CA VAL A 103 4.99 6.77 -6.36
C VAL A 103 5.75 7.25 -7.60
N SER A 104 7.00 7.69 -7.44
CA SER A 104 7.85 8.11 -8.58
C SER A 104 8.08 6.97 -9.58
N LEU A 105 8.32 5.74 -9.09
CA LEU A 105 8.48 4.56 -9.95
C LEU A 105 7.18 4.19 -10.69
N ALA A 106 6.04 4.30 -10.02
CA ALA A 106 4.73 4.03 -10.62
C ALA A 106 4.38 5.08 -11.69
N ARG A 107 4.71 6.36 -11.45
CA ARG A 107 4.59 7.43 -12.45
C ARG A 107 5.50 7.18 -13.65
N LEU A 108 6.76 6.81 -13.41
CA LEU A 108 7.74 6.52 -14.46
C LEU A 108 7.27 5.38 -15.39
N THR A 109 6.64 4.36 -14.82
CA THR A 109 6.21 3.15 -15.54
C THR A 109 4.73 3.18 -15.96
N ASN A 110 4.04 4.29 -15.69
CA ASN A 110 2.60 4.46 -15.92
C ASN A 110 1.74 3.35 -15.29
N ASP A 111 2.15 2.84 -14.12
CA ASP A 111 1.43 1.78 -13.41
C ASP A 111 0.41 2.36 -12.42
N MET A 112 -0.85 2.43 -12.85
CA MET A 112 -1.92 3.05 -12.06
C MET A 112 -2.27 2.28 -10.79
N GLY A 113 -2.15 0.95 -10.80
CA GLY A 113 -2.44 0.12 -9.63
C GLY A 113 -1.38 0.34 -8.54
N LEU A 114 -0.11 0.27 -8.92
CA LEU A 114 1.02 0.54 -8.03
C LEU A 114 0.97 1.99 -7.51
N LEU A 115 0.64 2.95 -8.38
CA LEU A 115 0.50 4.36 -8.02
C LEU A 115 -0.56 4.56 -6.93
N LEU A 116 -1.76 4.01 -7.14
CA LEU A 116 -2.87 4.13 -6.18
C LEU A 116 -2.46 3.59 -4.81
N MET A 117 -1.86 2.40 -4.77
CA MET A 117 -1.50 1.75 -3.51
C MET A 117 -0.32 2.46 -2.82
N ALA A 118 0.65 2.96 -3.57
CA ALA A 118 1.75 3.75 -3.01
C ALA A 118 1.25 5.08 -2.40
N LEU A 119 0.32 5.77 -3.09
CA LEU A 119 -0.31 6.99 -2.57
C LEU A 119 -1.15 6.72 -1.32
N LEU A 120 -1.83 5.56 -1.24
CA LEU A 120 -2.51 5.13 -0.01
C LEU A 120 -1.53 5.02 1.15
N VAL A 121 -0.37 4.38 0.96
CA VAL A 121 0.66 4.29 2.01
C VAL A 121 1.18 5.67 2.40
N CYS A 122 1.43 6.55 1.44
CA CYS A 122 1.82 7.94 1.71
C CYS A 122 0.80 8.65 2.63
N CYS A 123 -0.50 8.44 2.43
CA CYS A 123 -1.53 9.03 3.31
C CYS A 123 -1.41 8.58 4.78
N THR A 124 -0.82 7.40 5.04
CA THR A 124 -0.60 6.83 6.39
C THR A 124 0.69 7.33 7.07
N ILE A 125 1.50 8.14 6.38
CA ILE A 125 2.64 8.81 6.99
C ILE A 125 2.09 9.95 7.87
N GLY A 126 2.35 9.85 9.18
CA GLY A 126 1.84 10.80 10.17
C GLY A 126 2.62 12.12 10.19
N ASP A 127 3.88 12.08 9.75
CA ASP A 127 4.78 13.22 9.72
C ASP A 127 4.70 13.94 8.36
N GLY A 128 4.11 15.14 8.37
CA GLY A 128 3.95 15.95 7.17
C GLY A 128 5.29 16.40 6.58
N GLU A 129 6.32 16.60 7.40
CA GLU A 129 7.65 17.00 6.91
C GLU A 129 8.27 15.88 6.08
N LYS A 130 8.06 14.62 6.45
CA LYS A 130 8.52 13.48 5.66
C LYS A 130 7.81 13.38 4.31
N ILE A 131 6.55 13.76 4.22
CA ILE A 131 5.81 13.81 2.95
C ILE A 131 6.35 14.92 2.04
N VAL A 132 6.65 16.09 2.61
CA VAL A 132 7.12 17.26 1.84
C VAL A 132 8.60 17.11 1.45
N ASN A 133 9.46 16.79 2.41
CA ASN A 133 10.90 16.71 2.19
C ASN A 133 11.33 15.39 1.56
N GLY A 134 10.52 14.34 1.74
CA GLY A 134 10.85 12.99 1.32
C GLY A 134 12.06 12.40 2.06
N PHE A 135 12.72 11.42 1.45
CA PHE A 135 13.85 10.71 2.06
C PHE A 135 15.10 10.75 1.17
N LYS A 136 16.27 10.58 1.80
CA LYS A 136 17.57 10.58 1.13
C LYS A 136 17.94 9.17 0.70
N ARG A 137 18.39 9.02 -0.55
CA ARG A 137 18.91 7.78 -1.15
C ARG A 137 20.37 7.56 -0.79
N GLU A 138 20.88 6.37 -1.12
CA GLU A 138 22.29 6.01 -0.93
C GLU A 138 23.26 6.97 -1.65
N ASP A 139 22.92 7.39 -2.87
CA ASP A 139 23.70 8.32 -3.69
C ASP A 139 23.63 9.79 -3.23
N GLY A 140 22.86 10.05 -2.17
CA GLY A 140 22.66 11.36 -1.59
C GLY A 140 21.58 12.22 -2.24
N SER A 141 21.00 11.79 -3.36
CA SER A 141 19.80 12.40 -3.93
C SER A 141 18.58 12.18 -3.03
N ARG A 142 17.49 12.94 -3.26
CA ARG A 142 16.24 12.81 -2.50
C ARG A 142 15.12 12.30 -3.38
N GLU A 143 14.35 11.35 -2.86
CA GLU A 143 13.03 11.02 -3.36
C GLU A 143 12.03 11.97 -2.71
N HIS A 144 11.19 12.62 -3.51
CA HIS A 144 10.12 13.46 -3.02
C HIS A 144 8.87 13.26 -3.87
N LEU A 145 7.70 13.50 -3.29
CA LEU A 145 6.47 13.60 -4.08
C LEU A 145 6.53 14.87 -4.93
N THR A 146 5.86 14.85 -6.08
CA THR A 146 5.60 16.08 -6.83
C THR A 146 4.62 16.97 -6.03
N PRO A 147 4.61 18.29 -6.24
CA PRO A 147 3.60 19.15 -5.62
C PRO A 147 2.16 18.70 -5.90
N SER A 148 1.92 18.14 -7.11
CA SER A 148 0.63 17.57 -7.48
C SER A 148 0.29 16.33 -6.65
N ASP A 149 1.24 15.41 -6.45
CA ASP A 149 1.02 14.20 -5.65
C ASP A 149 0.90 14.51 -4.14
N ILE A 150 1.55 15.56 -3.64
CA ILE A 150 1.33 16.07 -2.28
C ILE A 150 -0.12 16.56 -2.13
N GLY A 151 -0.59 17.39 -3.06
CA GLY A 151 -1.98 17.86 -3.09
C GLY A 151 -2.96 16.68 -3.16
N LEU A 152 -2.65 15.67 -3.98
CA LEU A 152 -3.44 14.46 -4.10
C LEU A 152 -3.52 13.67 -2.79
N CYS A 153 -2.38 13.44 -2.13
CA CYS A 153 -2.31 12.79 -0.83
C CYS A 153 -3.12 13.56 0.23
N TYR A 154 -3.01 14.87 0.26
CA TYR A 154 -3.75 15.71 1.21
C TYR A 154 -5.27 15.60 1.01
N SER A 155 -5.75 15.78 -0.23
CA SER A 155 -7.17 15.68 -0.57
C SER A 155 -7.72 14.26 -0.36
N ALA A 156 -6.94 13.23 -0.71
CA ALA A 156 -7.32 11.84 -0.51
C ALA A 156 -7.38 11.50 0.98
N LYS A 157 -6.36 11.85 1.76
CA LYS A 157 -6.33 11.63 3.21
C LYS A 157 -7.55 12.22 3.91
N THR A 158 -7.93 13.44 3.53
CA THR A 158 -9.13 14.10 4.06
C THR A 158 -10.40 13.30 3.77
N ARG A 159 -10.57 12.85 2.51
CA ARG A 159 -11.72 12.04 2.09
C ARG A 159 -11.75 10.67 2.76
N LEU A 160 -10.60 10.01 2.87
CA LEU A 160 -10.44 8.69 3.47
C LEU A 160 -10.73 8.70 4.97
N VAL A 161 -10.21 9.70 5.69
CA VAL A 161 -10.54 9.92 7.10
C VAL A 161 -12.03 10.15 7.25
N ALA A 162 -12.64 11.07 6.49
CA ALA A 162 -14.09 11.29 6.56
C ALA A 162 -14.91 10.01 6.24
N ALA A 163 -14.45 9.18 5.31
CA ALA A 163 -15.07 7.89 5.00
C ALA A 163 -14.93 6.90 6.18
N SER A 164 -13.76 6.81 6.79
CA SER A 164 -13.52 6.02 8.01
C SER A 164 -14.42 6.45 9.17
N ALA A 165 -14.66 7.76 9.37
CA ALA A 165 -15.61 8.26 10.36
C ALA A 165 -17.03 7.74 10.10
N ARG A 166 -17.51 7.91 8.87
CA ARG A 166 -18.88 7.52 8.47
C ARG A 166 -19.06 6.01 8.57
N LEU A 167 -18.05 5.24 8.19
CA LEU A 167 -18.02 3.80 8.34
C LEU A 167 -18.24 3.40 9.81
N MET A 168 -17.48 3.99 10.72
CA MET A 168 -17.60 3.70 12.15
C MET A 168 -19.01 3.98 12.68
N LEU A 169 -19.62 5.11 12.29
CA LEU A 169 -20.99 5.45 12.67
C LEU A 169 -22.01 4.44 12.12
N ARG A 170 -21.88 4.03 10.85
CA ARG A 170 -22.77 3.05 10.22
C ARG A 170 -22.68 1.67 10.85
N VAL A 171 -21.45 1.22 11.15
CA VAL A 171 -21.20 -0.10 11.72
C VAL A 171 -21.89 -0.27 13.08
N PHE A 172 -22.00 0.81 13.85
CA PHE A 172 -22.62 0.80 15.18
C PHE A 172 -24.03 1.38 15.23
N LEU A 173 -24.71 1.52 14.08
CA LEU A 173 -26.15 1.77 14.08
C LEU A 173 -26.87 0.70 14.94
N PRO A 174 -27.83 1.09 15.78
CA PRO A 174 -28.42 0.25 16.82
C PRO A 174 -29.44 -0.75 16.24
N GLU A 175 -28.95 -1.68 15.43
CA GLU A 175 -29.72 -2.76 14.82
C GLU A 175 -29.43 -4.06 15.55
N VAL A 176 -30.45 -4.55 16.26
CA VAL A 176 -30.40 -5.84 16.95
C VAL A 176 -30.65 -6.97 15.96
N SER A 177 -29.99 -8.11 16.17
CA SER A 177 -30.25 -9.32 15.40
C SER A 177 -31.63 -9.89 15.72
N ASP A 178 -32.32 -10.47 14.74
CA ASP A 178 -33.57 -11.21 14.96
C ASP A 178 -33.41 -12.39 15.94
N ALA A 179 -32.20 -12.96 16.03
CA ALA A 179 -31.86 -14.01 16.98
C ALA A 179 -31.54 -13.48 18.40
N CYS A 180 -31.65 -12.18 18.64
CA CYS A 180 -31.32 -11.56 19.92
C CYS A 180 -32.42 -11.82 20.96
N LYS A 181 -32.07 -12.56 22.01
CA LYS A 181 -32.96 -12.82 23.17
C LYS A 181 -32.92 -11.71 24.23
N THR A 182 -32.01 -10.76 24.11
CA THR A 182 -31.76 -9.68 25.09
C THR A 182 -31.79 -8.30 24.43
N SER A 183 -32.81 -8.05 23.59
CA SER A 183 -32.91 -6.86 22.74
C SER A 183 -32.69 -5.54 23.50
N LEU A 184 -33.36 -5.33 24.63
CA LEU A 184 -33.22 -4.12 25.45
C LEU A 184 -31.78 -3.90 25.93
N SER A 185 -31.11 -4.97 26.42
CA SER A 185 -29.72 -4.91 26.88
C SER A 185 -28.75 -4.64 25.73
N CYS A 186 -28.97 -5.25 24.56
CA CYS A 186 -28.16 -4.98 23.37
C CYS A 186 -28.37 -3.54 22.86
N MET A 187 -29.58 -3.00 22.93
CA MET A 187 -29.88 -1.61 22.55
C MET A 187 -29.12 -0.62 23.44
N GLN A 188 -29.12 -0.86 24.77
CA GLN A 188 -28.28 -0.12 25.71
C GLN A 188 -26.78 -0.32 25.44
N GLY A 189 -26.40 -1.53 25.00
CA GLY A 189 -25.04 -1.83 24.56
C GLY A 189 -24.58 -0.98 23.38
N PHE A 190 -25.43 -0.80 22.37
CA PHE A 190 -25.17 0.12 21.25
C PHE A 190 -25.04 1.58 21.72
N GLN A 191 -25.88 2.03 22.64
CA GLN A 191 -25.75 3.37 23.22
C GLN A 191 -24.40 3.55 23.95
N ARG A 192 -23.95 2.54 24.71
CA ARG A 192 -22.63 2.55 25.35
C ARG A 192 -21.49 2.61 24.34
N ILE A 193 -21.62 1.92 23.20
CA ILE A 193 -20.65 1.97 22.10
C ILE A 193 -20.55 3.39 21.54
N ILE A 194 -21.69 3.99 21.17
CA ILE A 194 -21.72 5.34 20.58
C ILE A 194 -21.13 6.36 21.56
N LYS A 195 -21.51 6.27 22.84
CA LYS A 195 -20.94 7.13 23.89
C LYS A 195 -19.42 6.93 24.01
N ALA A 196 -18.95 5.68 24.04
CA ALA A 196 -17.52 5.39 24.13
C ALA A 196 -16.72 5.92 22.93
N LEU A 197 -17.31 5.96 21.73
CA LEU A 197 -16.68 6.55 20.54
C LEU A 197 -16.60 8.08 20.63
N GLY A 198 -17.63 8.72 21.21
CA GLY A 198 -17.67 10.17 21.41
C GLY A 198 -16.76 10.68 22.55
N ASP A 199 -16.63 9.90 23.63
CA ASP A 199 -15.80 10.25 24.79
C ASP A 199 -14.29 10.05 24.53
N ASP A 200 -13.94 9.20 23.56
CA ASP A 200 -12.55 8.90 23.25
C ASP A 200 -11.96 9.96 22.31
N THR A 201 -11.17 10.87 22.86
CA THR A 201 -10.41 11.87 22.08
C THR A 201 -9.31 11.24 21.21
N SER A 202 -8.99 9.95 21.39
CA SER A 202 -8.17 9.19 20.45
C SER A 202 -8.95 8.68 19.23
N SER A 203 -10.29 8.80 19.21
CA SER A 203 -11.15 8.55 18.04
C SER A 203 -10.89 9.51 16.86
N PHE A 204 -10.06 10.55 17.06
CA PHE A 204 -9.51 11.37 15.98
C PHE A 204 -8.36 10.67 15.23
N ASN A 205 -7.83 9.55 15.73
CA ASN A 205 -6.86 8.69 15.02
C ASN A 205 -7.55 7.76 14.03
N GLN A 206 -8.42 8.31 13.18
CA GLN A 206 -8.96 7.55 12.07
C GLN A 206 -7.85 7.26 11.07
N HIS A 207 -7.68 5.98 10.78
CA HIS A 207 -6.66 5.53 9.88
C HIS A 207 -7.12 5.79 8.41
N PRO A 208 -6.28 6.41 7.56
CA PRO A 208 -6.63 6.67 6.16
C PRO A 208 -6.84 5.39 5.34
N ASP A 209 -6.18 4.29 5.71
CA ASP A 209 -6.44 2.98 5.11
C ASP A 209 -7.76 2.38 5.65
N PRO A 210 -8.79 2.21 4.79
CA PRO A 210 -10.08 1.66 5.20
C PRO A 210 -10.04 0.16 5.52
N SER A 211 -8.97 -0.57 5.17
CA SER A 211 -8.80 -1.98 5.52
C SER A 211 -8.47 -2.19 7.00
N VAL A 212 -7.91 -1.17 7.67
CA VAL A 212 -7.41 -1.29 9.04
C VAL A 212 -8.56 -1.19 10.06
N SER A 213 -8.82 -2.28 10.78
CA SER A 213 -9.63 -2.24 12.01
C SER A 213 -8.89 -1.44 13.08
N THR A 214 -9.44 -0.31 13.50
CA THR A 214 -8.82 0.51 14.53
C THR A 214 -8.94 -0.14 15.90
N TYR A 215 -7.99 0.16 16.80
CA TYR A 215 -8.11 -0.23 18.20
C TYR A 215 -9.40 0.33 18.83
N ALA A 216 -9.77 1.57 18.46
CA ALA A 216 -10.99 2.23 18.90
C ALA A 216 -12.25 1.39 18.58
N PHE A 217 -12.32 0.78 17.39
CA PHE A 217 -13.42 -0.12 17.03
C PHE A 217 -13.53 -1.31 17.97
N GLN A 218 -12.42 -2.02 18.21
CA GLN A 218 -12.40 -3.22 19.06
C GLN A 218 -12.70 -2.86 20.52
N ALA A 219 -12.17 -1.75 21.01
CA ALA A 219 -12.41 -1.24 22.35
C ALA A 219 -13.89 -0.86 22.55
N ALA A 220 -14.49 -0.16 21.59
CA ALA A 220 -15.89 0.22 21.64
C ALA A 220 -16.80 -1.02 21.61
N LEU A 221 -16.59 -1.94 20.68
CA LEU A 221 -17.35 -3.19 20.58
C LEU A 221 -17.26 -4.05 21.85
N LYS A 222 -16.10 -4.05 22.52
CA LYS A 222 -15.93 -4.71 23.82
C LYS A 222 -16.74 -4.00 24.92
N LYS A 223 -16.69 -2.66 25.01
CA LYS A 223 -17.46 -1.87 25.99
C LYS A 223 -18.97 -2.02 25.85
N GLY A 224 -19.46 -2.26 24.63
CA GLY A 224 -20.89 -2.43 24.38
C GLY A 224 -21.53 -3.61 25.10
N GLY A 225 -20.78 -4.70 25.31
CA GLY A 225 -21.32 -5.91 25.96
C GLY A 225 -22.47 -6.54 25.18
N LEU A 226 -22.44 -6.48 23.83
CA LEU A 226 -23.46 -7.06 22.97
C LEU A 226 -23.49 -8.59 23.10
N CYS A 227 -24.68 -9.18 22.95
CA CYS A 227 -24.80 -10.64 22.82
C CYS A 227 -24.07 -11.16 21.56
N VAL A 228 -23.82 -12.46 21.50
CA VAL A 228 -23.08 -13.08 20.39
C VAL A 228 -23.72 -12.83 19.02
N HIS A 229 -25.05 -12.80 18.93
CA HIS A 229 -25.77 -12.57 17.67
C HIS A 229 -25.64 -11.13 17.19
N CYS A 230 -25.87 -10.14 18.06
CA CYS A 230 -25.69 -8.71 17.72
C CYS A 230 -24.22 -8.38 17.42
N ARG A 231 -23.28 -8.97 18.16
CA ARG A 231 -21.84 -8.83 17.85
C ARG A 231 -21.50 -9.36 16.45
N LYS A 232 -22.06 -10.50 16.06
CA LYS A 232 -21.86 -11.07 14.71
C LYS A 232 -22.38 -10.13 13.61
N VAL A 233 -23.56 -9.53 13.81
CA VAL A 233 -24.12 -8.54 12.87
C VAL A 233 -23.17 -7.35 12.70
N VAL A 234 -22.65 -6.79 13.81
CA VAL A 234 -21.71 -5.67 13.77
C VAL A 234 -20.42 -6.03 13.02
N VAL A 235 -19.84 -7.21 13.27
CA VAL A 235 -18.62 -7.65 12.57
C VAL A 235 -18.87 -7.85 11.06
N GLN A 236 -20.01 -8.44 10.69
CA GLN A 236 -20.37 -8.58 9.27
C GLN A 236 -20.59 -7.24 8.58
N ARG A 237 -21.22 -6.29 9.28
CA ARG A 237 -21.40 -4.92 8.79
C ARG A 237 -20.07 -4.20 8.63
N GLU A 238 -19.16 -4.33 9.59
CA GLU A 238 -17.81 -3.77 9.50
C GLU A 238 -17.08 -4.26 8.25
N MET A 239 -17.06 -5.58 8.03
CA MET A 239 -16.43 -6.16 6.85
C MET A 239 -17.04 -5.59 5.55
N ARG A 240 -18.37 -5.49 5.48
CA ARG A 240 -19.08 -4.96 4.31
C ARG A 240 -18.74 -3.50 4.05
N GLU A 241 -18.84 -2.65 5.07
CA GLU A 241 -18.56 -1.21 4.91
C GLU A 241 -17.09 -0.97 4.55
N ARG A 242 -16.15 -1.76 5.10
CA ARG A 242 -14.71 -1.64 4.75
C ARG A 242 -14.43 -2.05 3.31
N LYS A 243 -15.01 -3.16 2.84
CA LYS A 243 -14.90 -3.56 1.42
C LYS A 243 -15.54 -2.51 0.49
N SER A 244 -16.66 -1.92 0.90
CA SER A 244 -17.31 -0.83 0.16
C SER A 244 -16.44 0.43 0.09
N ALA A 245 -15.81 0.81 1.21
CA ALA A 245 -14.86 1.93 1.25
C ALA A 245 -13.61 1.65 0.39
N TRP A 246 -13.10 0.41 0.41
CA TRP A 246 -11.97 -0.02 -0.42
C TRP A 246 -12.26 0.10 -1.91
N ALA A 247 -13.45 -0.32 -2.36
CA ALA A 247 -13.85 -0.22 -3.76
C ALA A 247 -13.87 1.22 -4.28
N LYS A 248 -14.01 2.21 -3.39
CA LYS A 248 -14.02 3.65 -3.69
C LYS A 248 -12.65 4.32 -3.55
N LEU A 249 -11.58 3.54 -3.29
CA LEU A 249 -10.22 4.09 -3.23
C LEU A 249 -9.84 4.88 -4.49
N PRO A 250 -10.05 4.38 -5.73
CA PRO A 250 -9.68 5.14 -6.92
C PRO A 250 -10.35 6.53 -6.97
N GLU A 251 -11.64 6.61 -6.63
CA GLU A 251 -12.38 7.87 -6.54
C GLU A 251 -11.79 8.82 -5.49
N ALA A 252 -11.36 8.28 -4.34
CA ALA A 252 -10.72 9.05 -3.28
C ALA A 252 -9.37 9.65 -3.70
N PHE A 253 -8.71 9.09 -4.72
CA PHE A 253 -7.51 9.66 -5.34
C PHE A 253 -7.79 10.33 -6.69
N GLY A 254 -9.03 10.36 -7.18
CA GLY A 254 -9.33 10.88 -8.51
C GLY A 254 -8.62 10.11 -9.64
N LEU A 255 -8.31 8.83 -9.41
CA LEU A 255 -7.65 7.96 -10.38
C LEU A 255 -8.67 7.01 -11.00
N ALA A 256 -8.54 6.73 -12.30
CA ALA A 256 -9.26 5.66 -12.97
C ALA A 256 -8.34 4.45 -13.09
N LEU A 257 -8.71 3.31 -12.48
CA LEU A 257 -8.03 2.05 -12.73
C LEU A 257 -8.54 1.47 -14.06
N PRO A 258 -7.67 0.85 -14.88
CA PRO A 258 -8.13 0.09 -16.03
C PRO A 258 -9.08 -1.04 -15.55
N PRO A 259 -10.11 -1.37 -16.33
CA PRO A 259 -11.01 -2.47 -16.01
C PRO A 259 -10.19 -3.75 -15.83
N GLN A 260 -10.42 -4.49 -14.74
CA GLN A 260 -9.79 -5.78 -14.52
C GLN A 260 -10.24 -6.70 -15.66
N GLY A 261 -9.30 -7.13 -16.51
CA GLY A 261 -9.58 -8.06 -17.60
C GLY A 261 -10.17 -9.37 -17.06
N PRO A 262 -10.95 -10.10 -17.85
CA PRO A 262 -11.53 -11.37 -17.43
C PRO A 262 -10.42 -12.30 -16.94
N ILE A 263 -10.65 -12.93 -15.79
CA ILE A 263 -9.82 -14.03 -15.29
C ILE A 263 -9.91 -15.13 -16.34
N GLU A 264 -8.85 -15.30 -17.13
CA GLU A 264 -8.73 -16.46 -18.02
C GLU A 264 -8.70 -17.70 -17.14
N ALA A 265 -9.85 -18.37 -17.03
CA ALA A 265 -9.94 -19.70 -16.47
C ALA A 265 -9.04 -20.59 -17.34
N GLY A 266 -7.93 -21.03 -16.74
CA GLY A 266 -6.98 -21.91 -17.40
C GLY A 266 -7.68 -23.09 -18.06
N GLN A 267 -7.42 -23.26 -19.35
CA GLN A 267 -7.78 -24.45 -20.09
C GLN A 267 -7.08 -25.64 -19.44
N ALA A 268 -7.84 -26.47 -18.72
CA ALA A 268 -7.45 -27.85 -18.46
C ALA A 268 -7.51 -28.60 -19.79
N GLY A 269 -6.34 -28.84 -20.38
CA GLY A 269 -6.19 -29.69 -21.56
C GLY A 269 -6.51 -31.14 -21.22
N VAL A 270 -7.32 -31.74 -22.10
CA VAL A 270 -7.55 -33.19 -22.25
C VAL A 270 -6.29 -33.87 -22.75
#